data_AF-A0A8H6GR89-F1
#
_entry.id   AF-A0A8H6GR89-F1
#
_cell.length_a   1.000
_cell.length_b   1.000
_cell.length_c   1.000
_cell.angle_alpha   90.00
_cell.angle_beta   90.00
_cell.angle_gamma   90.00
#
_symmetry.space_group_name_H-M   'P 1'
#
loop_
_entity.id
_entity.type
_entity.pdbx_description
1 polymer ?
#
loop_
_entity_poly.entity_id
_entity_poly.type
_entity_poly.pdbx_seq_one_letter_code
_entity_poly.pdbx_strand_id
1 'polypeptide(L)'
;MGSNCRHLRVFTVVPAELLHLLEARLPRSITLLRRLQFTTFATGKTDFARIIITSDMHLQGRHGNAPNSSIIRHFTAAYLDPSLDLETNMRLYSTFEDSHGAIPASHALSPDEDALCQQQIKAVLNEARYQGSIYPIQPLAHPDHIFIGSLNNAVRDVALASGLRFGSTPKYEYEKFIFRIDELPVPADPELPAGMVWGTGTAWNCELVKSRTSVPRSV
;
A
#
# COMPACT_ATOMS: atom_id res chain seq x y z
N MET A 1 -15.23 16.38 -25.69
CA MET A 1 -13.93 15.74 -26.01
C MET A 1 -12.91 16.26 -25.00
N GLY A 2 -12.85 15.64 -23.81
CA GLY A 2 -11.95 16.06 -22.74
C GLY A 2 -10.67 15.24 -22.77
N SER A 3 -9.52 15.90 -22.85
CA SER A 3 -8.21 15.30 -23.00
C SER A 3 -7.86 14.38 -21.82
N ASN A 4 -7.75 13.08 -22.12
CA ASN A 4 -7.20 12.03 -21.28
C ASN A 4 -5.70 12.28 -20.96
N CYS A 5 -5.37 13.17 -20.03
CA CYS A 5 -3.99 13.23 -19.51
C CYS A 5 -3.89 12.37 -18.25
N ARG A 6 -3.62 11.08 -18.47
CA ARG A 6 -3.11 10.16 -17.44
C ARG A 6 -1.64 9.95 -17.72
N HIS A 7 -0.79 10.29 -16.76
CA HIS A 7 0.66 10.16 -16.92
C HIS A 7 1.15 8.96 -16.11
N LEU A 8 1.04 7.76 -16.68
CA LEU A 8 1.61 6.55 -16.10
C LEU A 8 3.13 6.56 -16.24
N ARG A 9 3.86 6.29 -15.15
CA ARG A 9 5.31 6.09 -15.14
C ARG A 9 5.68 4.96 -14.19
N VAL A 10 6.77 4.26 -14.54
CA VAL A 10 7.35 3.18 -13.74
C VAL A 10 8.79 3.54 -13.40
N PHE A 11 9.16 3.40 -12.13
CA PHE A 11 10.49 3.70 -11.63
C PHE A 11 11.08 2.50 -10.90
N THR A 12 12.40 2.39 -10.89
CA THR A 12 13.16 1.41 -10.09
C THR A 12 13.66 2.00 -8.76
N VAL A 13 13.64 3.33 -8.65
CA VAL A 13 14.03 4.14 -7.48
C VAL A 13 12.86 5.04 -7.11
N VAL A 14 12.65 5.26 -5.81
CA VAL A 14 11.55 6.10 -5.31
C VAL A 14 11.76 7.56 -5.70
N PRO A 15 10.83 8.19 -6.44
CA PRO A 15 10.91 9.62 -6.71
C PRO A 15 10.69 10.45 -5.44
N ALA A 16 11.55 11.44 -5.16
CA ALA A 16 11.42 12.28 -3.98
C ALA A 16 10.07 13.03 -3.90
N GLU A 17 9.56 13.48 -5.05
CA GLU A 17 8.24 14.14 -5.15
C GLU A 17 7.10 13.21 -4.71
N LEU A 18 7.19 11.90 -4.97
CA LEU A 18 6.18 10.94 -4.51
C LEU A 18 6.12 10.87 -2.98
N LEU A 19 7.27 10.95 -2.30
CA LEU A 19 7.28 10.95 -0.82
C LEU A 19 6.54 12.16 -0.27
N HIS A 20 6.76 13.35 -0.82
CA HIS A 20 6.05 14.56 -0.42
C HIS A 20 4.54 14.50 -0.71
N LEU A 21 4.15 13.97 -1.88
CA LEU A 21 2.74 13.76 -2.21
C LEU A 21 2.07 12.81 -1.21
N LEU A 22 2.75 11.75 -0.81
CA LEU A 22 2.22 10.80 0.17
C LEU A 22 2.19 11.41 1.58
N GLU A 23 3.21 12.13 2.02
CA GLU A 23 3.23 12.82 3.32
C GLU A 23 2.04 13.77 3.48
N ALA A 24 1.70 14.53 2.44
CA ALA A 24 0.55 15.43 2.42
C ALA A 24 -0.81 14.72 2.54
N ARG A 25 -0.85 13.39 2.38
CA ARG A 25 -2.06 12.56 2.40
C ARG A 25 -2.12 11.62 3.60
N LEU A 26 -1.28 11.85 4.60
CA LEU A 26 -1.37 11.12 5.86
C LEU A 26 -2.73 11.39 6.56
N PRO A 27 -3.31 10.39 7.24
CA PRO A 27 -2.79 9.03 7.46
C PRO A 27 -3.12 8.02 6.35
N ARG A 28 -3.83 8.42 5.28
CA ARG A 28 -4.32 7.50 4.23
C ARG A 28 -3.20 6.94 3.35
N SER A 29 -2.13 7.67 3.17
CA SER A 29 -0.96 7.17 2.42
C SER A 29 0.01 6.28 3.24
N ILE A 30 -0.18 6.13 4.56
CA ILE A 30 0.88 5.66 5.47
C ILE A 30 1.48 4.31 5.07
N THR A 31 0.66 3.34 4.65
CA THR A 31 1.12 1.99 4.30
C THR A 31 2.08 2.03 3.11
N LEU A 32 1.76 2.80 2.07
CA LEU A 32 2.65 2.97 0.93
C LEU A 32 3.86 3.83 1.31
N LEU A 33 3.66 4.96 1.99
CA LEU A 33 4.73 5.86 2.40
C LEU A 33 5.82 5.11 3.18
N ARG A 34 5.43 4.34 4.20
CA ARG A 34 6.37 3.56 5.01
C ARG A 34 7.10 2.50 4.20
N ARG A 35 6.42 1.80 3.29
CA ARG A 35 7.09 0.84 2.42
C ARG A 35 8.13 1.51 1.54
N LEU A 36 7.82 2.67 0.95
CA LEU A 36 8.75 3.40 0.11
C LEU A 36 9.95 3.94 0.92
N GLN A 37 9.72 4.48 2.11
CA GLN A 37 10.79 4.89 3.02
C GLN A 37 11.71 3.71 3.37
N PHE A 38 11.15 2.51 3.54
CA PHE A 38 11.92 1.31 3.86
C PHE A 38 12.88 0.89 2.74
N THR A 39 12.61 1.26 1.48
CA THR A 39 13.51 0.95 0.35
C THR A 39 14.90 1.58 0.45
N THR A 40 15.09 2.55 1.36
CA THR A 40 16.38 3.19 1.62
C THR A 40 17.35 2.31 2.41
N PHE A 41 16.84 1.27 3.10
CA PHE A 41 17.69 0.30 3.81
C PHE A 41 18.27 -0.73 2.84
N ALA A 42 19.47 -1.25 3.15
CA ALA A 42 20.20 -2.19 2.29
C ALA A 42 19.38 -3.45 1.92
N THR A 43 18.48 -3.90 2.79
CA THR A 43 17.58 -5.05 2.57
C THR A 43 16.14 -4.63 2.27
N GLY A 44 15.91 -3.33 2.04
CA GLY A 44 14.57 -2.76 1.96
C GLY A 44 13.89 -2.86 0.60
N LYS A 45 14.64 -3.21 -0.46
CA LYS A 45 14.16 -3.29 -1.84
C LYS A 45 14.94 -4.34 -2.61
N THR A 46 14.26 -5.09 -3.46
CA THR A 46 14.91 -5.96 -4.45
C THR A 46 15.14 -5.21 -5.78
N ASP A 47 15.94 -5.78 -6.68
CA ASP A 47 16.14 -5.23 -8.03
C ASP A 47 14.87 -5.32 -8.91
N PHE A 48 13.93 -6.15 -8.49
CA PHE A 48 12.66 -6.39 -9.19
C PHE A 48 11.54 -5.48 -8.74
N ALA A 49 11.73 -4.76 -7.63
CA ALA A 49 10.78 -3.77 -7.17
C ALA A 49 10.55 -2.68 -8.23
N ARG A 50 9.28 -2.29 -8.39
CA ARG A 50 8.80 -1.22 -9.25
C ARG A 50 7.94 -0.27 -8.46
N ILE A 51 8.13 1.03 -8.71
CA ILE A 51 7.27 2.09 -8.23
C ILE A 51 6.44 2.54 -9.43
N ILE A 52 5.13 2.29 -9.38
CA ILE A 52 4.20 2.60 -10.45
C ILE A 52 3.40 3.82 -10.02
N ILE A 53 3.32 4.85 -10.85
CA ILE A 53 2.59 6.08 -10.53
C ILE A 53 1.76 6.50 -11.73
N THR A 54 0.50 6.85 -11.50
CA THR A 54 -0.34 7.59 -12.44
C THR A 54 -0.86 8.83 -11.75
N SER A 55 -0.74 9.97 -12.41
CA SER A 55 -1.23 11.27 -11.91
C SER A 55 -1.94 12.06 -13.01
N ASP A 56 -2.71 13.06 -12.59
CA ASP A 56 -3.36 14.06 -13.42
C ASP A 56 -2.36 14.96 -14.16
N MET A 57 -1.16 15.14 -13.61
CA MET A 57 -0.06 15.92 -14.17
C MET A 57 1.23 15.10 -14.23
N HIS A 58 2.21 15.51 -15.04
CA HIS A 58 3.51 14.83 -15.10
C HIS A 58 4.32 15.06 -13.81
N LEU A 59 4.74 13.98 -13.16
CA LEU A 59 5.88 14.03 -12.24
C LEU A 59 7.13 14.46 -13.02
N GLN A 60 7.62 15.68 -12.77
CA GLN A 60 8.84 16.18 -13.39
C GLN A 60 10.04 15.79 -12.51
N GLY A 61 11.01 15.08 -13.09
CA GLY A 61 12.31 14.91 -12.45
C GLY A 61 12.98 16.27 -12.28
N ARG A 62 13.51 16.56 -11.10
CA ARG A 62 14.15 17.83 -10.72
C ARG A 62 15.04 18.40 -11.84
N HIS A 63 14.53 19.40 -12.54
CA HIS A 63 15.34 20.41 -13.25
C HIS A 63 14.68 21.77 -13.01
N GLY A 64 15.02 22.42 -11.88
CA GLY A 64 14.57 23.78 -11.57
C GLY A 64 14.07 23.93 -10.13
N ASN A 65 14.44 25.04 -9.50
CA ASN A 65 14.33 25.32 -8.06
C ASN A 65 12.91 25.69 -7.57
N ALA A 66 11.91 24.81 -7.75
CA ALA A 66 10.63 24.92 -7.05
C ALA A 66 9.96 23.54 -6.88
N PRO A 67 9.34 23.25 -5.72
CA PRO A 67 8.58 22.02 -5.54
C PRO A 67 7.24 22.11 -6.31
N ASN A 68 7.16 21.44 -7.46
CA ASN A 68 5.93 21.29 -8.24
C ASN A 68 4.89 20.37 -7.58
N SER A 69 5.16 19.85 -6.37
CA SER A 69 4.24 19.02 -5.60
C SER A 69 2.90 19.70 -5.28
N SER A 70 2.82 21.03 -5.47
CA SER A 70 1.59 21.82 -5.30
C SER A 70 0.59 21.70 -6.47
N ILE A 71 0.94 21.04 -7.57
CA ILE A 71 0.11 20.97 -8.78
C ILE A 71 -0.66 19.65 -8.91
N ILE A 72 -0.08 18.52 -8.50
CA ILE A 72 -0.73 17.20 -8.61
C ILE A 72 -1.85 17.10 -7.58
N ARG A 73 -3.11 17.08 -8.05
CA ARG A 73 -4.28 16.99 -7.18
C ARG A 73 -4.70 15.54 -6.98
N HIS A 74 -4.69 14.76 -8.07
CA HIS A 74 -5.16 13.37 -8.08
C HIS A 74 -4.08 12.42 -8.61
N PHE A 75 -3.80 11.38 -7.84
CA PHE A 75 -2.84 10.35 -8.24
C PHE A 75 -3.14 8.98 -7.62
N THR A 76 -2.64 7.94 -8.29
CA THR A 76 -2.53 6.59 -7.74
C THR A 76 -1.09 6.13 -7.85
N ALA A 77 -0.54 5.60 -6.76
CA ALA A 77 0.80 5.09 -6.70
C ALA A 77 0.83 3.70 -6.08
N ALA A 78 1.79 2.88 -6.50
CA ALA A 78 2.01 1.56 -5.93
C ALA A 78 3.50 1.21 -5.86
N TYR A 79 3.85 0.49 -4.81
CA TYR A 79 5.04 -0.33 -4.75
C TYR A 79 4.63 -1.75 -5.17
N LEU A 80 5.36 -2.35 -6.12
CA LEU A 80 5.19 -3.74 -6.54
C LEU A 80 6.55 -4.43 -6.48
N ASP A 81 6.60 -5.61 -5.88
CA ASP A 81 7.76 -6.48 -5.90
C ASP A 81 7.31 -7.93 -6.07
N PRO A 82 7.35 -8.45 -7.31
CA PRO A 82 6.93 -9.81 -7.59
C PRO A 82 7.82 -10.85 -6.91
N SER A 83 9.07 -10.52 -6.56
CA SER A 83 10.03 -11.46 -5.98
C SER A 83 9.75 -11.81 -4.51
N LEU A 84 8.85 -11.07 -3.86
CA LEU A 84 8.43 -11.36 -2.49
C LEU A 84 7.53 -12.61 -2.49
N ASP A 85 7.90 -13.60 -1.71
CA ASP A 85 7.32 -14.95 -1.83
C ASP A 85 5.92 -15.05 -1.18
N LEU A 86 5.89 -15.24 0.14
CA LEU A 86 4.66 -15.37 0.95
C LEU A 86 4.17 -14.04 1.53
N GLU A 87 4.83 -12.93 1.20
CA GLU A 87 4.53 -11.61 1.73
C GLU A 87 3.67 -10.77 0.78
N THR A 88 3.17 -9.64 1.28
CA THR A 88 2.57 -8.60 0.45
C THR A 88 3.51 -8.13 -0.66
N ASN A 89 3.24 -8.54 -1.91
CA ASN A 89 3.94 -8.08 -3.11
C ASN A 89 3.69 -6.62 -3.41
N MET A 90 2.47 -6.15 -3.15
CA MET A 90 2.01 -4.85 -3.60
C MET A 90 1.37 -4.04 -2.48
N ARG A 91 1.73 -2.76 -2.42
CA ARG A 91 1.04 -1.76 -1.59
C ARG A 91 0.65 -0.61 -2.51
N LEU A 92 -0.59 -0.15 -2.39
CA LEU A 92 -1.16 0.85 -3.28
C LEU A 92 -1.84 1.93 -2.45
N TYR A 93 -1.76 3.18 -2.92
CA TYR A 93 -2.52 4.32 -2.42
C TYR A 93 -3.12 5.06 -3.62
N SER A 94 -4.36 5.52 -3.47
CA SER A 94 -5.03 6.39 -4.45
C SER A 94 -5.68 7.55 -3.74
N THR A 95 -5.56 8.78 -4.28
CA THR A 95 -6.32 9.94 -3.77
C THR A 95 -7.83 9.73 -3.85
N PHE A 96 -8.30 8.76 -4.64
CA PHE A 96 -9.69 8.31 -4.63
C PHE A 96 -10.18 7.95 -3.22
N GLU A 97 -9.32 7.32 -2.43
CA GLU A 97 -9.68 6.89 -1.09
C GLU A 97 -9.88 8.05 -0.12
N ASP A 98 -9.45 9.28 -0.47
CA ASP A 98 -9.61 10.49 0.36
C ASP A 98 -11.06 10.95 0.47
N SER A 99 -11.83 10.82 -0.62
CA SER A 99 -13.22 11.27 -0.69
C SER A 99 -14.24 10.15 -0.52
N HIS A 100 -13.81 8.89 -0.61
CA HIS A 100 -14.68 7.70 -0.51
C HIS A 100 -14.44 6.84 0.74
N GLY A 101 -13.61 7.32 1.68
CA GLY A 101 -13.36 6.66 2.96
C GLY A 101 -14.44 6.95 4.02
N ALA A 102 -14.59 6.03 4.99
CA ALA A 102 -15.57 6.14 6.09
C ALA A 102 -15.38 7.38 6.99
N ILE A 103 -14.19 7.95 7.02
CA ILE A 103 -13.90 9.25 7.63
C ILE A 103 -13.84 10.25 6.48
N PRO A 104 -14.85 11.10 6.24
CA PRO A 104 -14.76 12.13 5.21
C PRO A 104 -13.80 13.21 5.70
N ALA A 105 -12.60 13.31 5.11
CA ALA A 105 -11.65 14.40 5.43
C ALA A 105 -11.55 15.42 4.29
N SER A 106 -12.13 15.12 3.13
CA SER A 106 -11.90 15.86 1.89
C SER A 106 -13.23 16.29 1.24
N HIS A 107 -13.14 17.30 0.38
CA HIS A 107 -14.24 17.69 -0.50
C HIS A 107 -14.70 16.50 -1.35
N ALA A 108 -16.03 16.42 -1.57
CA ALA A 108 -16.61 15.48 -2.52
C ALA A 108 -16.01 15.74 -3.92
N LEU A 109 -15.63 14.66 -4.61
CA LEU A 109 -15.11 14.75 -5.98
C LEU A 109 -16.24 15.13 -6.93
N SER A 110 -15.93 15.96 -7.94
CA SER A 110 -16.81 16.08 -9.09
C SER A 110 -16.86 14.76 -9.89
N PRO A 111 -17.93 14.51 -10.67
CA PRO A 111 -18.03 13.28 -11.48
C PRO A 111 -16.82 13.04 -12.41
N ASP A 112 -16.23 14.11 -12.94
CA ASP A 112 -15.05 14.03 -13.80
C ASP A 112 -13.79 13.65 -13.02
N GLU A 113 -13.59 14.23 -11.82
CA GLU A 113 -12.48 13.86 -10.93
C GLU A 113 -12.61 12.41 -10.43
N ASP A 114 -13.84 11.97 -10.16
CA ASP A 114 -14.15 10.60 -9.78
C ASP A 114 -13.74 9.61 -10.89
N ALA A 115 -14.23 9.85 -12.11
CA ALA A 115 -13.89 9.05 -13.28
C ALA A 115 -12.37 9.03 -13.55
N LEU A 116 -11.69 10.17 -13.39
CA LEU A 116 -10.24 10.27 -13.51
C LEU A 116 -9.53 9.37 -12.51
N CYS A 117 -9.87 9.46 -11.22
CA CYS A 117 -9.26 8.65 -10.18
C CYS A 117 -9.48 7.14 -10.41
N GLN A 118 -10.68 6.74 -10.82
CA GLN A 118 -10.96 5.34 -11.18
C GLN A 118 -10.09 4.87 -12.36
N GLN A 119 -9.88 5.72 -13.36
CA GLN A 119 -8.99 5.40 -14.49
C GLN A 119 -7.52 5.28 -14.06
N GLN A 120 -7.07 6.08 -13.10
CA GLN A 120 -5.72 6.00 -12.56
C GLN A 120 -5.51 4.68 -11.79
N ILE A 121 -6.50 4.26 -10.97
CA ILE A 121 -6.49 2.94 -10.30
C ILE A 121 -6.37 1.82 -11.33
N LYS A 122 -7.22 1.84 -12.37
CA LYS A 122 -7.18 0.87 -13.47
C LYS A 122 -5.83 0.85 -14.17
N ALA A 123 -5.21 2.00 -14.40
CA ALA A 123 -3.91 2.10 -15.07
C ALA A 123 -2.80 1.45 -14.22
N VAL A 124 -2.74 1.74 -12.92
CA VAL A 124 -1.75 1.16 -12.02
C VAL A 124 -1.91 -0.35 -11.89
N LEU A 125 -3.15 -0.86 -11.78
CA LEU A 125 -3.40 -2.30 -11.69
C LEU A 125 -3.04 -3.04 -12.99
N ASN A 126 -3.33 -2.45 -14.15
CA ASN A 126 -2.93 -3.02 -15.43
C ASN A 126 -1.42 -3.05 -15.61
N GLU A 127 -0.73 -2.00 -15.19
CA GLU A 127 0.73 -1.95 -15.21
C GLU A 127 1.33 -2.98 -14.24
N ALA A 128 0.75 -3.15 -13.05
CA ALA A 128 1.19 -4.17 -12.10
C ALA A 128 1.05 -5.59 -12.69
N ARG A 129 -0.06 -5.88 -13.38
CA ARG A 129 -0.26 -7.13 -14.12
C ARG A 129 0.81 -7.32 -15.19
N TYR A 130 1.12 -6.27 -15.97
CA TYR A 130 2.18 -6.34 -16.98
C TYR A 130 3.55 -6.63 -16.35
N GLN A 131 3.96 -5.88 -15.32
CA GLN A 131 5.22 -6.08 -14.60
C GLN A 131 5.33 -7.48 -13.98
N GLY A 132 4.22 -8.02 -13.43
CA GLY A 132 4.16 -9.40 -12.95
C GLY A 132 4.31 -10.43 -14.07
N SER A 133 3.69 -10.20 -15.24
CA SER A 133 3.73 -11.13 -16.37
C SER A 133 5.10 -11.25 -17.05
N ILE A 134 5.92 -10.19 -16.99
CA ILE A 134 7.26 -10.18 -17.57
C ILE A 134 8.35 -10.57 -16.56
N TYR A 135 7.98 -10.92 -15.32
CA TYR A 135 8.93 -11.29 -14.29
C TYR A 135 9.60 -12.64 -14.63
N PRO A 136 10.94 -12.68 -14.76
CA PRO A 136 11.63 -13.80 -15.41
C PRO A 136 11.88 -15.02 -14.50
N ILE A 137 11.65 -14.93 -13.19
CA ILE A 137 12.01 -16.00 -12.25
C ILE A 137 10.77 -16.79 -11.84
N GLN A 138 10.70 -18.03 -12.32
CA GLN A 138 9.86 -19.08 -11.75
C GLN A 138 10.73 -20.01 -10.88
N PRO A 139 10.19 -20.58 -9.79
CA PRO A 139 8.82 -20.40 -9.33
C PRO A 139 8.72 -19.25 -8.31
N LEU A 140 7.83 -18.28 -8.57
CA LEU A 140 7.20 -17.51 -7.49
C LEU A 140 6.38 -18.49 -6.64
N ALA A 141 6.24 -18.29 -5.32
CA ALA A 141 5.28 -19.08 -4.54
C ALA A 141 3.87 -19.08 -5.17
N HIS A 142 3.51 -17.98 -5.83
CA HIS A 142 2.24 -17.83 -6.51
C HIS A 142 2.43 -17.17 -7.90
N PRO A 143 2.76 -17.94 -8.96
CA PRO A 143 3.16 -17.42 -10.27
C PRO A 143 2.05 -16.68 -11.03
N ASP A 144 0.81 -16.82 -10.58
CA ASP A 144 -0.41 -16.29 -11.18
C ASP A 144 -1.15 -15.29 -10.27
N HIS A 145 -0.58 -14.93 -9.11
CA HIS A 145 -1.22 -14.05 -8.13
C HIS A 145 -0.30 -12.90 -7.68
N ILE A 146 -0.90 -11.76 -7.33
CA ILE A 146 -0.24 -10.64 -6.65
C ILE A 146 -0.95 -10.39 -5.33
N PHE A 147 -0.23 -10.45 -4.22
CA PHE A 147 -0.78 -10.11 -2.90
C PHE A 147 -0.74 -8.60 -2.68
N ILE A 148 -1.91 -7.98 -2.65
CA ILE A 148 -2.07 -6.56 -2.30
C ILE A 148 -2.40 -6.46 -0.83
N GLY A 149 -1.56 -5.74 -0.08
CA GLY A 149 -1.75 -5.55 1.36
C GLY A 149 -2.30 -4.17 1.69
N SER A 150 -3.17 -4.12 2.69
CA SER A 150 -3.78 -2.90 3.23
C SER A 150 -4.57 -2.12 2.16
N LEU A 151 -5.34 -2.83 1.32
CA LEU A 151 -6.10 -2.22 0.22
C LEU A 151 -7.36 -1.53 0.76
N ASN A 152 -7.57 -0.27 0.39
CA ASN A 152 -8.79 0.46 0.74
C ASN A 152 -10.02 -0.10 0.00
N ASN A 153 -11.17 -0.18 0.69
CA ASN A 153 -12.41 -0.74 0.13
C ASN A 153 -12.92 -0.01 -1.10
N ALA A 154 -12.88 1.33 -1.14
CA ALA A 154 -13.30 2.07 -2.33
C ALA A 154 -12.41 1.75 -3.55
N VAL A 155 -11.10 1.58 -3.32
CA VAL A 155 -10.16 1.16 -4.37
C VAL A 155 -10.41 -0.30 -4.79
N ARG A 156 -10.71 -1.18 -3.83
CA ARG A 156 -11.09 -2.59 -4.09
C ARG A 156 -12.35 -2.66 -4.95
N ASP A 157 -13.36 -1.85 -4.68
CA ASP A 157 -14.61 -1.82 -5.43
C ASP A 157 -14.39 -1.36 -6.87
N VAL A 158 -13.55 -0.34 -7.07
CA VAL A 158 -13.11 0.06 -8.42
C VAL A 158 -12.39 -1.08 -9.12
N ALA A 159 -11.50 -1.79 -8.43
CA ALA A 159 -10.79 -2.93 -9.01
C ALA A 159 -11.74 -4.05 -9.44
N LEU A 160 -12.71 -4.42 -8.59
CA LEU A 160 -13.77 -5.39 -8.88
C LEU A 160 -14.60 -4.98 -10.10
N ALA A 161 -15.05 -3.73 -10.14
CA ALA A 161 -15.81 -3.15 -11.25
C ALA A 161 -15.00 -3.11 -12.56
N SER A 162 -13.67 -3.11 -12.46
CA SER A 162 -12.75 -3.15 -13.61
C SER A 162 -12.54 -4.57 -14.16
N GLY A 163 -13.18 -5.58 -13.58
CA GLY A 163 -13.01 -6.98 -13.96
C GLY A 163 -11.88 -7.69 -13.21
N LEU A 164 -11.21 -7.03 -12.25
CA LEU A 164 -10.26 -7.73 -11.39
C LEU A 164 -11.02 -8.78 -10.56
N ARG A 165 -10.39 -9.94 -10.38
CA ARG A 165 -10.92 -11.03 -9.56
C ARG A 165 -9.97 -11.22 -8.40
N PHE A 166 -10.50 -11.11 -7.20
CA PHE A 166 -9.79 -11.53 -6.00
C PHE A 166 -10.10 -13.02 -5.80
N GLY A 167 -9.07 -13.86 -5.61
CA GLY A 167 -9.24 -15.28 -5.33
C GLY A 167 -10.00 -15.52 -4.02
N SER A 168 -10.25 -16.78 -3.69
CA SER A 168 -10.74 -17.16 -2.35
C SER A 168 -9.85 -16.50 -1.31
N THR A 169 -10.39 -15.49 -0.63
CA THR A 169 -9.67 -14.75 0.39
C THR A 169 -9.24 -15.76 1.47
N PRO A 170 -7.95 -15.88 1.79
CA PRO A 170 -7.59 -16.47 3.08
C PRO A 170 -8.39 -15.71 4.15
N LYS A 171 -8.80 -16.38 5.24
CA LYS A 171 -9.55 -15.76 6.37
C LYS A 171 -8.87 -14.55 7.02
N TYR A 172 -7.71 -14.13 6.53
CA TYR A 172 -6.95 -12.97 6.96
C TYR A 172 -7.08 -11.90 5.88
N GLU A 173 -8.02 -10.98 6.08
CA GLU A 173 -8.19 -9.84 5.19
C GLU A 173 -7.03 -8.86 5.44
N TYR A 174 -6.25 -8.52 4.41
CA TYR A 174 -5.20 -7.50 4.50
C TYR A 174 -5.82 -6.11 4.40
N GLU A 175 -6.69 -5.78 5.37
CA GLU A 175 -7.41 -4.52 5.37
C GLU A 175 -6.58 -3.38 5.97
N LYS A 176 -7.04 -2.16 5.68
CA LYS A 176 -6.55 -0.96 6.31
C LYS A 176 -7.64 -0.37 7.19
N PHE A 177 -7.45 -0.43 8.50
CA PHE A 177 -8.35 0.19 9.47
C PHE A 177 -7.79 1.53 9.94
N ILE A 178 -8.59 2.59 9.78
CA ILE A 178 -8.33 3.90 10.39
C ILE A 178 -9.57 4.22 11.24
N PHE A 179 -9.35 4.42 12.53
CA PHE A 179 -10.39 4.81 13.49
C PHE A 179 -9.80 5.87 14.42
N ARG A 180 -10.66 6.65 15.06
CA ARG A 180 -10.18 7.61 16.06
C ARG A 180 -9.89 6.89 17.37
N ILE A 181 -8.84 7.33 18.08
CA ILE A 181 -8.44 6.72 19.35
C ILE A 181 -9.56 6.82 20.40
N ASP A 182 -10.33 7.91 20.38
CA ASP A 182 -11.47 8.14 21.29
C ASP A 182 -12.73 7.34 20.94
N GLU A 183 -12.76 6.70 19.76
CA GLU A 183 -13.82 5.78 19.34
C GLU A 183 -13.45 4.32 19.63
N LEU A 184 -12.24 4.05 20.12
CA LEU A 184 -11.89 2.71 20.60
C LEU A 184 -12.76 2.36 21.79
N PRO A 185 -13.26 1.11 21.88
CA PRO A 185 -13.97 0.67 23.07
C PRO A 185 -13.06 0.86 24.29
N VAL A 186 -13.61 1.42 25.36
CA VAL A 186 -12.91 1.44 26.66
C VAL A 186 -12.52 0.00 26.97
N PRO A 187 -11.27 -0.29 27.37
CA PRO A 187 -10.86 -1.64 27.69
C PRO A 187 -11.79 -2.19 28.77
N ALA A 188 -12.72 -3.05 28.38
CA ALA A 188 -13.22 -4.04 29.28
C ALA A 188 -12.07 -5.04 29.37
N ASP A 189 -11.41 -5.12 30.53
CA ASP A 189 -10.54 -6.26 30.78
C ASP A 189 -11.43 -7.50 30.57
N PRO A 190 -11.20 -8.31 29.53
CA PRO A 190 -12.03 -9.48 29.32
C PRO A 190 -11.85 -10.33 30.59
N GLU A 191 -12.96 -10.80 31.16
CA GLU A 191 -12.90 -11.70 32.30
C GLU A 191 -12.06 -12.90 31.89
N LEU A 192 -10.85 -12.98 32.46
CA LEU A 192 -9.96 -14.10 32.22
C LEU A 192 -10.61 -15.35 32.82
N PRO A 193 -10.49 -16.52 32.17
CA PRO A 193 -10.87 -17.78 32.79
C PRO A 193 -10.23 -17.94 34.16
N ALA A 194 -10.90 -18.65 35.08
CA ALA A 194 -10.39 -18.84 36.44
C ALA A 194 -8.94 -19.36 36.43
N GLY A 195 -8.05 -18.63 37.10
CA GLY A 195 -6.62 -18.94 37.20
C GLY A 195 -5.72 -18.30 36.13
N MET A 196 -6.27 -17.59 35.14
CA MET A 196 -5.48 -16.78 34.21
C MET A 196 -5.30 -15.36 34.74
N VAL A 197 -4.11 -14.78 34.50
CA VAL A 197 -3.77 -13.41 34.86
C VAL A 197 -3.09 -12.72 33.68
N TRP A 198 -3.34 -11.41 33.51
CA TRP A 198 -2.49 -10.58 32.66
C TRP A 198 -1.12 -10.45 33.30
N GLY A 199 -0.06 -10.65 32.52
CA GLY A 199 1.32 -10.54 32.98
C GLY A 199 2.14 -9.65 32.05
N THR A 200 3.26 -9.14 32.56
CA THR A 200 4.20 -8.34 31.76
C THR A 200 5.31 -9.25 31.21
N GLY A 201 5.63 -9.09 29.92
CA GLY A 201 6.78 -9.77 29.32
C GLY A 201 8.09 -9.25 29.91
N THR A 202 9.01 -10.14 30.27
CA THR A 202 10.38 -9.79 30.71
C THR A 202 11.41 -10.22 29.66
N ALA A 203 12.63 -9.68 29.74
CA ALA A 203 13.74 -10.13 28.89
C ALA A 203 14.02 -11.64 29.02
N TRP A 204 13.81 -12.20 30.22
CA TRP A 204 13.89 -13.64 30.46
C TRP A 204 12.90 -14.43 29.59
N ASN A 205 11.66 -13.93 29.40
CA ASN A 205 10.68 -14.59 28.56
C ASN A 205 11.15 -14.66 27.09
N CYS A 206 11.86 -13.63 26.60
CA CYS A 206 12.47 -13.64 25.28
C CYS A 206 13.58 -14.70 25.18
N GLU A 207 14.44 -14.83 26.18
CA GLU A 207 15.48 -15.87 26.24
C GLU A 207 14.89 -17.28 26.37
N LEU A 208 13.80 -17.43 27.09
CA LEU A 208 13.06 -18.69 27.17
C LEU A 208 12.48 -19.09 25.82
N VAL A 209 11.85 -18.15 25.09
CA VAL A 209 11.35 -18.41 23.72
C VAL A 209 12.52 -18.75 22.80
N LYS A 210 13.63 -18.02 22.86
CA LYS A 210 14.85 -18.31 22.08
C LYS A 210 15.38 -19.72 22.34
N SER A 211 15.48 -20.14 23.60
CA SER A 211 16.01 -21.46 23.96
C SER A 211 15.09 -22.62 23.58
N ARG A 212 13.78 -22.37 23.45
CA ARG A 212 12.75 -23.38 23.12
C ARG A 212 12.31 -23.38 21.66
N THR A 213 12.86 -22.49 20.85
CA THR A 213 12.55 -22.43 19.41
C THR A 213 13.80 -22.68 18.59
N SER A 214 13.76 -23.72 17.75
CA SER A 214 14.80 -24.09 16.79
C SER A 214 14.77 -23.21 15.53
N VAL A 215 14.50 -21.91 15.69
CA VAL A 215 14.57 -20.95 14.59
C VAL A 215 16.03 -20.57 14.40
N PRO A 216 16.67 -20.95 13.26
CA PRO A 216 18.05 -20.58 13.01
C PRO A 216 18.15 -19.06 12.88
N ARG A 217 19.07 -18.45 13.64
CA ARG A 217 19.36 -17.01 13.59
C ARG A 217 20.81 -16.84 13.15
N SER A 218 21.03 -16.19 12.01
CA SER A 218 22.35 -15.72 11.60
C SER A 218 22.75 -14.54 12.49
N VAL A 219 23.95 -14.61 13.06
CA VAL A 219 24.62 -13.51 13.77
C VAL A 219 25.30 -12.61 12.76
#